data_AF-A0A448S5R1-F1
#
_entry.id   AF-A0A448S5R1-F1
#
_cell.length_a   1.000
_cell.length_b   1.000
_cell.length_c   1.000
_cell.angle_alpha   90.00
_cell.angle_beta   90.00
_cell.angle_gamma   90.00
#
_symmetry.space_group_name_H-M   'P 1'
#
loop_
_entity.id
_entity.type
_entity.pdbx_description
1 polymer ?
#
loop_
_entity_poly.entity_id
_entity_poly.type
_entity_poly.pdbx_seq_one_letter_code
_entity_poly.pdbx_strand_id
1 'polypeptide(L)' 'MTEPLLTAQNLNIEFNGHKVVDSLSFSIGREKVALVGNQVPANP' A
#
# COMPACT_ATOMS: atom_id res chain seq x y z
N MET A 1 -17.09 4.54 -17.09
CA MET A 1 -16.03 4.18 -16.13
C MET A 1 -14.71 4.64 -16.71
N THR A 2 -13.87 5.35 -15.96
CA THR A 2 -12.50 5.68 -16.39
C THR A 2 -11.58 4.53 -16.00
N GLU A 3 -10.73 4.07 -16.91
CA GLU A 3 -9.74 3.03 -16.62
C GLU A 3 -8.78 3.48 -15.51
N PRO A 4 -8.36 2.56 -14.62
CA PRO A 4 -7.37 2.87 -13.58
C PRO A 4 -6.01 3.15 -14.23
N LEU A 5 -5.30 4.15 -13.71
CA LEU A 5 -3.94 4.51 -14.13
C LEU A 5 -2.89 3.62 -13.49
N LEU A 6 -3.14 3.22 -12.25
CA LEU A 6 -2.26 2.34 -11.49
C LEU A 6 -3.10 1.30 -10.77
N THR A 7 -2.73 0.03 -10.92
CA THR A 7 -3.32 -1.07 -10.17
C THR A 7 -2.23 -1.85 -9.48
N ALA A 8 -2.38 -2.08 -8.19
CA ALA A 8 -1.59 -3.03 -7.42
C ALA A 8 -2.51 -4.16 -6.99
N GLN A 9 -2.09 -5.40 -7.25
CA GLN A 9 -2.81 -6.60 -6.84
C GLN A 9 -1.88 -7.47 -6.02
N ASN A 10 -2.33 -7.85 -4.83
CA ASN A 10 -1.58 -8.70 -3.91
C ASN A 10 -0.12 -8.22 -3.69
N LEU A 11 0.06 -6.90 -3.50
CA LEU A 11 1.38 -6.32 -3.23
C LEU A 11 1.89 -6.85 -1.89
N ASN A 12 3.03 -7.51 -1.94
CA ASN A 12 3.75 -8.03 -0.79
C ASN A 12 5.15 -7.44 -0.80
N ILE A 13 5.56 -6.79 0.29
CA ILE A 13 6.89 -6.23 0.44
C ILE A 13 7.50 -6.77 1.72
N GLU A 14 8.69 -7.36 1.58
CA GLU A 14 9.53 -7.80 2.67
C GLU A 14 10.78 -6.92 2.71
N PHE A 15 11.16 -6.50 3.91
CA PHE A 15 12.37 -5.74 4.16
C PHE A 15 13.01 -6.24 5.45
N ASN A 16 14.30 -6.58 5.40
CA ASN A 16 15.04 -7.16 6.52
C ASN A 16 14.36 -8.37 7.18
N GLY A 17 13.75 -9.27 6.40
CA GLY A 17 13.06 -10.45 6.94
C GLY A 17 11.70 -10.15 7.57
N HIS A 18 11.25 -8.89 7.54
CA HIS A 18 9.94 -8.49 8.04
C HIS A 18 9.00 -8.15 6.89
N LYS A 19 7.79 -8.67 6.96
CA LYS A 19 6.72 -8.31 6.04
C LYS A 19 6.20 -6.91 6.40
N VAL A 20 6.53 -5.92 5.57
CA VAL A 20 6.17 -4.51 5.78
C VAL A 20 4.92 -4.10 5.01
N VAL A 21 4.59 -4.80 3.92
CA VAL A 21 3.30 -4.71 3.24
C VAL A 21 2.78 -6.12 3.03
N ASP A 22 1.57 -6.38 3.50
CA ASP A 22 0.94 -7.69 3.45
C ASP A 22 -0.29 -7.67 2.54
N SER A 23 -0.18 -8.30 1.37
CA SER A 23 -1.26 -8.50 0.39
C SER A 23 -2.12 -7.27 0.04
N LEU A 24 -1.49 -6.09 -0.03
CA LEU A 24 -2.19 -4.84 -0.33
C LEU A 24 -2.68 -4.82 -1.78
N SER A 25 -3.96 -4.51 -1.98
CA SER A 25 -4.55 -4.36 -3.32
C SER A 25 -5.29 -3.04 -3.44
N PHE A 26 -5.03 -2.28 -4.50
CA PHE A 26 -5.67 -0.99 -4.76
C PHE A 26 -5.65 -0.63 -6.24
N SER A 27 -6.50 0.33 -6.62
CA SER A 27 -6.52 0.93 -7.95
C SER A 27 -6.65 2.44 -7.80
N ILE A 28 -5.87 3.20 -8.57
CA ILE A 28 -5.87 4.66 -8.59
C ILE A 28 -6.23 5.12 -10.00
N GLY A 29 -7.27 5.93 -10.11
CA GLY A 29 -7.68 6.63 -11.32
C GLY A 29 -7.04 8.01 -11.43
N ARG A 30 -7.81 9.00 -11.94
CA ARG A 30 -7.36 10.40 -12.13
C ARG A 30 -7.68 11.30 -10.93
N GLU A 31 -8.11 10.73 -9.81
CA GLU A 31 -8.35 11.41 -8.56
C GLU A 31 -7.06 11.73 -7.79
N LYS A 32 -7.16 12.66 -6.84
CA LYS A 32 -6.09 12.91 -5.86
C LYS A 32 -6.27 11.98 -4.68
N VAL A 33 -5.24 11.21 -4.36
CA VAL A 33 -5.19 10.30 -3.21
C VAL A 33 -3.95 10.58 -2.39
N ALA A 34 -4.03 10.28 -1.09
CA ALA A 34 -2.92 10.38 -0.16
C ALA A 34 -2.72 9.05 0.56
N LEU A 35 -1.46 8.68 0.77
CA LEU A 35 -1.10 7.57 1.64
C LEU A 35 -1.02 8.08 3.08
N VAL A 36 -1.74 7.41 3.98
CA VAL A 36 -1.76 7.71 5.41
C VAL A 36 -1.42 6.47 6.19
N GLY A 37 -0.76 6.64 7.34
CA GLY A 37 -0.41 5.54 8.23
C GLY A 37 -0.22 6.05 9.64
N ASN A 38 -0.59 5.24 10.62
CA ASN A 38 -0.26 5.46 12.02
C ASN A 38 1.15 4.92 12.30
N GLN A 39 1.96 5.67 13.05
CA GLN A 39 3.14 5.07 13.66
C GLN A 39 2.68 4.22 14.85
N VAL A 40 2.96 2.92 14.79
CA VAL A 40 2.93 2.08 15.98
C VAL A 40 4.28 2.27 16.67
N PRO A 41 4.31 2.68 17.95
CA PRO A 41 5.57 2.80 18.69
C PRO A 41 6.34 1.47 18.62
N ALA A 42 7.63 1.55 18.31
CA ALA A 42 8.50 0.38 18.45
C ALA A 42 8.45 -0.07 19.91
N ASN A 43 7.99 -1.31 20.15
CA ASN A 43 7.96 -1.87 21.49
C ASN A 43 9.42 -1.98 21.98
N PRO A 44 9.78 -1.42 23.15
CA PRO A 44 11.14 -1.45 23.67
C PRO A 44 11.64 -2.86 24.00
#